data_AF-A0A833QGX4-F1
#
_entry.id   AF-A0A833QGX4-F1
#
_cell.length_a   1.000
_cell.length_b   1.000
_cell.length_c   1.000
_cell.angle_alpha   90.00
_cell.angle_beta   90.00
_cell.angle_gamma   90.00
#
_symmetry.space_group_name_H-M   'P 1'
#
loop_
_entity.id
_entity.type
_entity.pdbx_description
1 polymer ?
#
loop_
_entity_poly.entity_id
_entity_poly.type
_entity_poly.pdbx_seq_one_letter_code
_entity_poly.pdbx_strand_id
1 'polypeptide(L)'
;MAKGLIPSSTVLLLPSLTRAINSSALRIVSSIWAQKPLDNQKNTITAQNRKYPDQNTGISIHASRIVAAADLEPVKSNYSTYLCRPWKMYSRTVYMMSYIGDHINPVGWLEWNNTFALDTLYYAEYNNYGPGSAVDKRVAWPGYRVITAPQEAAKFTVSQFIFGTSWLPSTGGVFVWSINLLRAEKGDNKDFRYIAPKEFQAMGVQFELS
;
A
#
# COMPACT_ATOMS: atom_id res chain seq x y z
N MET A 1 -5.79 -15.42 -30.50
CA MET A 1 -6.33 -16.26 -29.43
C MET A 1 -5.35 -16.26 -28.26
N ALA A 2 -5.57 -15.39 -27.26
CA ALA A 2 -4.72 -15.31 -26.08
C ALA A 2 -5.24 -16.25 -25.01
N LYS A 3 -4.53 -17.37 -24.79
CA LYS A 3 -4.75 -18.24 -23.63
C LYS A 3 -4.18 -17.51 -22.42
N GLY A 4 -5.05 -16.90 -21.62
CA GLY A 4 -4.71 -16.36 -20.32
C GLY A 4 -4.31 -17.50 -19.39
N LEU A 5 -3.03 -17.56 -19.03
CA LEU A 5 -2.57 -18.28 -17.85
C LEU A 5 -2.19 -17.25 -16.79
N ILE A 6 -2.91 -17.34 -15.68
CA ILE A 6 -2.53 -16.86 -14.36
C ILE A 6 -1.50 -17.86 -13.84
N PRO A 7 -0.25 -17.48 -13.51
CA PRO A 7 0.54 -18.26 -12.58
C PRO A 7 0.34 -17.72 -11.17
N SER A 8 0.00 -18.67 -10.30
CA SER A 8 -0.07 -18.58 -8.86
C SER A 8 1.14 -17.85 -8.26
N SER A 9 0.88 -16.89 -7.37
CA SER A 9 1.75 -16.60 -6.25
C SER A 9 0.85 -16.29 -5.07
N THR A 10 0.65 -17.33 -4.26
CA THR A 10 0.06 -17.29 -2.93
C THR A 10 0.66 -16.13 -2.13
N VAL A 11 -0.10 -15.06 -1.96
CA VAL A 11 0.12 -14.14 -0.84
C VAL A 11 -0.62 -14.74 0.33
N LEU A 12 0.14 -15.27 1.29
CA LEU A 12 -0.35 -15.78 2.57
C LEU A 12 -1.20 -14.70 3.24
N LEU A 13 -2.51 -14.81 3.10
CA LEU A 13 -3.45 -14.31 4.09
C LEU A 13 -3.33 -15.26 5.28
N LEU A 14 -3.07 -14.72 6.47
CA LEU A 14 -3.32 -15.47 7.68
C LEU A 14 -4.78 -16.00 7.64
N PRO A 15 -5.08 -17.19 8.18
CA PRO A 15 -6.26 -17.98 7.83
C PRO A 15 -7.64 -17.44 8.27
N SER A 16 -7.75 -16.18 8.68
CA SER A 16 -9.04 -15.58 9.03
C SER A 16 -9.30 -14.36 8.15
N LEU A 17 -10.34 -14.46 7.32
CA LEU A 17 -10.90 -13.46 6.40
C LEU A 17 -10.34 -13.45 4.96
N THR A 18 -10.61 -14.54 4.24
CA THR A 18 -10.78 -14.49 2.78
C THR A 18 -12.26 -14.32 2.46
N ARG A 19 -12.70 -13.09 2.16
CA ARG A 19 -13.89 -12.89 1.31
C ARG A 19 -13.79 -11.57 0.54
N ALA A 20 -14.04 -11.69 -0.77
CA ALA A 20 -14.31 -10.65 -1.77
C ALA A 20 -13.11 -9.89 -2.38
N ILE A 21 -12.62 -10.45 -3.49
CA ILE A 21 -12.13 -9.70 -4.65
C ILE A 21 -13.37 -9.02 -5.27
N ASN A 22 -13.76 -7.84 -4.75
CA ASN A 22 -14.66 -6.84 -5.38
C ASN A 22 -14.92 -5.59 -4.49
N SER A 23 -14.25 -5.47 -3.34
CA SER A 23 -14.48 -4.41 -2.33
C SER A 23 -13.21 -3.60 -2.05
N SER A 24 -13.38 -2.38 -1.55
CA SER A 24 -12.30 -1.53 -1.02
C SER A 24 -11.35 -2.33 -0.14
N ALA A 25 -10.06 -2.34 -0.45
CA ALA A 25 -9.07 -3.11 0.30
C ALA A 25 -8.13 -2.14 1.03
N LEU A 26 -8.16 -2.18 2.35
CA LEU A 26 -7.23 -1.45 3.21
C LEU A 26 -6.27 -2.45 3.85
N ARG A 27 -4.97 -2.25 3.67
CA ARG A 27 -3.92 -3.07 4.28
C ARG A 27 -3.17 -2.21 5.30
N ILE A 28 -3.15 -2.67 6.56
CA ILE A 28 -2.57 -1.97 7.70
C ILE A 28 -1.47 -2.86 8.25
N VAL A 29 -0.26 -2.32 8.44
CA VAL A 29 0.85 -2.96 9.19
C VAL A 29 1.13 -4.38 8.68
N SER A 30 1.55 -4.49 7.42
CA SER A 30 2.00 -5.75 6.84
C SER A 30 3.27 -5.56 6.02
N SER A 31 4.10 -6.60 6.01
CA SER A 31 5.23 -6.72 5.09
C SER A 31 4.72 -7.32 3.77
N ILE A 32 4.86 -6.56 2.69
CA ILE A 32 4.54 -6.95 1.33
C ILE A 32 5.86 -7.26 0.63
N TRP A 33 6.01 -8.53 0.24
CA TRP A 33 7.25 -9.06 -0.31
C TRP A 33 7.13 -9.23 -1.82
N ALA A 34 7.94 -8.50 -2.59
CA ALA A 34 8.06 -8.69 -4.03
C ALA A 34 9.01 -9.86 -4.32
N GLN A 35 8.50 -10.90 -4.98
CA GLN A 35 9.28 -12.08 -5.36
C GLN A 35 9.99 -11.89 -6.70
N LYS A 36 10.98 -12.73 -6.99
CA LYS A 36 11.66 -12.72 -8.29
C LYS A 36 10.65 -13.10 -9.40
N PRO A 37 10.45 -12.25 -10.42
CA PRO A 37 9.57 -12.60 -11.52
C PRO A 37 10.28 -13.54 -12.51
N LEU A 38 9.51 -14.05 -13.48
CA LEU A 38 10.11 -14.71 -14.64
C LEU A 38 10.85 -13.69 -15.52
N ASP A 39 11.74 -14.18 -16.38
CA ASP A 39 12.50 -13.33 -17.28
C ASP A 39 11.57 -12.51 -18.19
N ASN A 40 11.95 -11.24 -18.42
CA ASN A 40 11.20 -10.23 -19.16
C ASN A 40 9.86 -9.80 -18.55
N GLN A 41 9.51 -10.26 -17.34
CA GLN A 41 8.35 -9.77 -16.62
C GLN A 41 8.68 -8.56 -15.74
N LYS A 42 7.63 -7.79 -15.42
CA LYS A 42 7.68 -6.65 -14.51
C LYS A 42 6.80 -6.96 -13.30
N ASN A 43 7.28 -6.61 -12.11
CA ASN A 43 6.52 -6.74 -10.88
C ASN A 43 5.66 -5.50 -10.64
N THR A 44 4.44 -5.72 -10.18
CA THR A 44 3.58 -4.64 -9.65
C THR A 44 3.01 -5.06 -8.31
N ILE A 45 3.18 -4.23 -7.28
CA ILE A 45 2.67 -4.54 -5.94
C ILE A 45 1.13 -4.58 -5.93
N THR A 46 0.49 -3.72 -6.72
CA THR A 46 -0.99 -3.66 -6.82
C THR A 46 -1.48 -3.47 -8.26
N ALA A 47 -2.74 -3.83 -8.50
CA ALA A 47 -3.46 -3.54 -9.74
C ALA A 47 -4.94 -3.26 -9.43
N GLN A 48 -5.30 -1.99 -9.25
CA GLN A 48 -6.63 -1.62 -8.74
C GLN A 48 -7.65 -1.45 -9.87
N ASN A 49 -8.88 -1.93 -9.65
CA ASN A 49 -9.90 -2.15 -10.68
C ASN A 49 -11.13 -1.21 -10.60
N ARG A 50 -11.04 -0.04 -9.97
CA ARG A 50 -12.16 0.91 -9.90
C ARG A 50 -12.54 1.38 -11.30
N LYS A 51 -13.81 1.15 -11.67
CA LYS A 51 -14.32 1.39 -13.03
C LYS A 51 -15.01 2.74 -13.18
N TYR A 52 -15.57 3.27 -12.10
CA TYR A 52 -16.37 4.50 -12.13
C TYR A 52 -15.95 5.45 -11.01
N PRO A 53 -16.08 6.78 -11.22
CA PRO A 53 -15.60 7.78 -10.27
C PRO A 53 -16.39 7.85 -8.97
N ASP A 54 -17.68 7.53 -9.01
CA ASP A 54 -18.65 7.49 -7.91
C ASP A 54 -18.44 6.30 -6.96
N GLN A 55 -17.64 5.31 -7.36
CA GLN A 55 -17.30 4.18 -6.50
C GLN A 55 -16.36 4.61 -5.37
N ASN A 56 -16.80 4.39 -4.14
CA ASN A 56 -16.00 4.57 -2.92
C ASN A 56 -15.01 3.42 -2.68
N THR A 57 -14.36 2.93 -3.74
CA THR A 57 -13.41 1.82 -3.72
C THR A 57 -11.99 2.25 -4.03
N GLY A 58 -11.01 1.43 -3.66
CA GLY A 58 -9.58 1.75 -3.79
C GLY A 58 -8.72 0.81 -2.97
N ILE A 59 -7.41 0.93 -3.13
CA ILE A 59 -6.41 0.28 -2.28
C ILE A 59 -5.72 1.36 -1.45
N SER A 60 -5.61 1.15 -0.14
CA SER A 60 -4.78 1.98 0.73
C SER A 60 -3.81 1.07 1.47
N ILE A 61 -2.51 1.37 1.34
CA ILE A 61 -1.41 0.67 2.01
C ILE A 61 -0.84 1.63 3.04
N HIS A 62 -1.05 1.29 4.31
CA HIS A 62 -0.83 2.20 5.42
C HIS A 62 0.04 1.54 6.49
N ALA A 63 1.09 2.25 6.94
CA ALA A 63 1.99 1.78 7.99
C ALA A 63 2.62 0.41 7.68
N SER A 64 2.87 0.13 6.40
CA SER A 64 3.35 -1.17 5.90
C SER A 64 4.81 -1.12 5.47
N ARG A 65 5.38 -2.30 5.15
CA ARG A 65 6.73 -2.42 4.58
C ARG A 65 6.63 -3.05 3.20
N ILE A 66 7.17 -2.39 2.19
CA ILE A 66 7.29 -2.91 0.83
C ILE A 66 8.75 -3.28 0.63
N VAL A 67 9.03 -4.58 0.51
CA VAL A 67 10.38 -5.14 0.56
C VAL A 67 10.56 -6.18 -0.54
N ALA A 68 11.78 -6.34 -1.04
CA ALA A 68 12.12 -7.46 -1.91
C ALA A 68 12.23 -8.73 -1.06
N ALA A 69 11.74 -9.84 -1.59
CA ALA A 69 11.95 -11.15 -1.01
C ALA A 69 13.41 -11.61 -1.24
N ALA A 70 13.82 -12.64 -0.50
CA ALA A 70 15.19 -13.14 -0.49
C ALA A 70 15.70 -13.60 -1.88
N ASP A 71 14.79 -14.05 -2.75
CA ASP A 71 15.07 -14.46 -4.13
C ASP A 71 15.20 -13.28 -5.11
N LEU A 72 14.55 -12.15 -4.82
CA LEU A 72 14.63 -10.92 -5.63
C LEU A 72 15.81 -10.05 -5.21
N GLU A 73 16.07 -9.90 -3.91
CA GLU A 73 17.06 -8.99 -3.35
C GLU A 73 18.45 -9.03 -4.06
N PRO A 74 19.08 -10.20 -4.30
CA PRO A 74 20.39 -10.25 -4.96
C PRO A 74 20.35 -9.91 -6.45
N VAL A 75 19.18 -9.91 -7.08
CA VAL A 75 18.99 -9.71 -8.52
C VAL A 75 18.05 -8.53 -8.84
N LYS A 76 17.72 -7.70 -7.84
CA LYS A 76 16.73 -6.63 -7.95
C LYS A 76 17.07 -5.57 -9.00
N SER A 77 18.36 -5.41 -9.34
CA SER A 77 18.80 -4.54 -10.43
C SER A 77 18.39 -5.05 -11.82
N ASN A 78 18.13 -6.35 -11.95
CA ASN A 78 17.80 -6.99 -13.23
C ASN A 78 16.28 -7.01 -13.50
N TYR A 79 15.47 -6.71 -12.49
CA TYR A 79 14.00 -6.79 -12.59
C TYR A 79 13.36 -5.49 -12.09
N SER A 80 12.41 -4.96 -12.85
CA SER A 80 11.70 -3.75 -12.44
C SER A 80 10.46 -4.06 -11.60
N THR A 81 10.37 -3.44 -10.42
CA THR A 81 9.18 -3.49 -9.55
C THR A 81 8.53 -2.11 -9.43
N TYR A 82 7.20 -2.05 -9.52
CA TYR A 82 6.41 -0.82 -9.46
C TYR A 82 5.30 -0.92 -8.41
N LEU A 83 4.85 0.21 -7.88
CA LEU A 83 3.83 0.32 -6.83
C LEU A 83 2.43 -0.10 -7.31
N CYS A 84 2.01 0.32 -8.50
CA CYS A 84 0.72 -0.06 -9.07
C CYS A 84 0.72 0.07 -10.60
N ARG A 85 -0.24 -0.61 -11.23
CA ARG A 85 -0.68 -0.37 -12.61
C ARG A 85 -2.21 -0.22 -12.70
N PRO A 86 -2.75 0.67 -13.55
CA PRO A 86 -4.18 0.96 -13.59
C PRO A 86 -4.96 -0.10 -14.37
N TRP A 87 -5.53 -1.09 -13.69
CA TRP A 87 -6.32 -2.12 -14.38
C TRP A 87 -7.65 -1.57 -14.94
N LYS A 88 -8.16 -0.47 -14.38
CA LYS A 88 -9.36 0.23 -14.85
C LYS A 88 -9.20 1.75 -14.80
N MET A 89 -10.05 2.45 -15.55
CA MET A 89 -9.94 3.88 -15.87
C MET A 89 -9.83 4.78 -14.63
N TYR A 90 -10.49 4.45 -13.54
CA TYR A 90 -10.49 5.27 -12.32
C TYR A 90 -9.67 4.63 -11.21
N SER A 91 -8.63 3.86 -11.56
CA SER A 91 -7.79 3.14 -10.60
C SER A 91 -7.37 4.03 -9.43
N ARG A 92 -7.52 3.57 -8.19
CA ARG A 92 -7.22 4.35 -6.98
C ARG A 92 -6.37 3.58 -5.99
N THR A 93 -5.14 4.02 -5.79
CA THR A 93 -4.18 3.39 -4.88
C THR A 93 -3.39 4.46 -4.13
N VAL A 94 -3.28 4.32 -2.80
CA VAL A 94 -2.50 5.22 -1.94
C VAL A 94 -1.50 4.43 -1.10
N TYR A 95 -0.24 4.86 -1.11
CA TYR A 95 0.80 4.38 -0.21
C TYR A 95 1.13 5.47 0.81
N MET A 96 0.96 5.19 2.09
CA MET A 96 1.17 6.19 3.12
C MET A 96 1.84 5.65 4.37
N MET A 97 2.73 6.47 4.97
CA MET A 97 3.50 6.16 6.18
C MET A 97 4.18 4.79 6.12
N SER A 98 4.59 4.37 4.92
CA SER A 98 5.09 3.02 4.67
C SER A 98 6.58 3.05 4.31
N TYR A 99 7.30 2.00 4.69
CA TYR A 99 8.67 1.77 4.24
C TYR A 99 8.64 1.26 2.79
N ILE A 100 9.42 1.88 1.91
CA ILE A 100 9.58 1.48 0.51
C ILE A 100 11.05 1.12 0.27
N GLY A 101 11.31 -0.15 -0.05
CA GLY A 101 12.63 -0.64 -0.39
C GLY A 101 13.12 -0.13 -1.75
N ASP A 102 14.44 -0.18 -1.96
CA ASP A 102 15.15 0.32 -3.14
C ASP A 102 14.90 -0.47 -4.43
N HIS A 103 14.35 -1.69 -4.33
CA HIS A 103 13.87 -2.47 -5.46
C HIS A 103 12.69 -1.82 -6.22
N ILE A 104 12.01 -0.84 -5.63
CA ILE A 104 10.97 -0.07 -6.33
C ILE A 104 11.64 0.89 -7.32
N ASN A 105 11.24 0.78 -8.59
CA ASN A 105 11.75 1.63 -9.66
C ASN A 105 11.47 3.11 -9.34
N PRO A 106 12.42 4.04 -9.56
CA PRO A 106 12.23 5.47 -9.28
C PRO A 106 11.00 6.12 -9.91
N VAL A 107 10.54 5.64 -11.08
CA VAL A 107 9.30 6.15 -11.70
C VAL A 107 8.05 5.78 -10.90
N GLY A 108 8.13 4.75 -10.05
CA GLY A 108 7.14 4.35 -9.07
C GLY A 108 5.95 3.60 -9.64
N TRP A 109 5.40 4.05 -10.77
CA TRP A 109 4.11 3.58 -11.29
C TRP A 109 4.25 3.10 -12.73
N LEU A 110 3.52 2.05 -13.10
CA LEU A 110 3.61 1.42 -14.42
C LEU A 110 2.33 1.66 -15.23
N GLU A 111 2.46 2.12 -16.47
CA GLU A 111 1.29 2.24 -17.35
C GLU A 111 0.63 0.88 -17.57
N TRP A 112 -0.69 0.87 -17.76
CA TRP A 112 -1.38 -0.33 -18.24
C TRP A 112 -1.23 -0.49 -19.76
N ASN A 113 -1.54 0.58 -20.50
CA ASN A 113 -1.43 0.62 -21.95
C ASN A 113 -1.35 2.09 -22.42
N ASN A 114 -0.15 2.53 -22.81
CA ASN A 114 0.11 3.90 -23.24
C ASN A 114 -0.52 4.92 -22.27
N THR A 115 -1.37 5.81 -22.76
CA THR A 115 -2.01 6.90 -22.00
C THR A 115 -3.29 6.49 -21.28
N PHE A 116 -3.67 5.20 -21.28
CA PHE A 116 -4.89 4.74 -20.63
C PHE A 116 -4.91 5.08 -19.14
N ALA A 117 -6.00 5.70 -18.69
CA ALA A 117 -6.31 6.05 -17.29
C ALA A 117 -5.38 7.10 -16.64
N LEU A 118 -4.31 7.56 -17.30
CA LEU A 118 -3.29 8.40 -16.65
C LEU A 118 -3.86 9.74 -16.14
N ASP A 119 -4.90 10.25 -16.78
CA ASP A 119 -5.57 11.50 -16.41
C ASP A 119 -6.65 11.31 -15.33
N THR A 120 -7.21 10.10 -15.20
CA THR A 120 -8.40 9.80 -14.39
C THR A 120 -8.14 8.95 -13.16
N LEU A 121 -6.98 8.28 -13.10
CA LEU A 121 -6.54 7.53 -11.93
C LEU A 121 -6.25 8.45 -10.74
N TYR A 122 -6.22 7.89 -9.54
CA TYR A 122 -5.76 8.57 -8.33
C TYR A 122 -4.67 7.72 -7.68
N TYR A 123 -3.42 8.05 -7.98
CA TYR A 123 -2.25 7.44 -7.35
C TYR A 123 -1.54 8.44 -6.47
N ALA A 124 -1.30 8.06 -5.22
CA ALA A 124 -0.75 8.98 -4.26
C ALA A 124 0.22 8.36 -3.27
N GLU A 125 1.18 9.19 -2.85
CA GLU A 125 2.15 8.89 -1.80
C GLU A 125 2.07 9.94 -0.69
N TYR A 126 2.11 9.51 0.58
CA TYR A 126 2.11 10.39 1.75
C TYR A 126 3.08 9.93 2.82
N ASN A 127 4.10 10.74 3.14
CA ASN A 127 5.02 10.50 4.25
C ASN A 127 5.65 9.08 4.25
N ASN A 128 5.93 8.53 3.06
CA ASN A 128 6.66 7.27 2.92
C ASN A 128 8.15 7.48 3.20
N TYR A 129 8.84 6.42 3.59
CA TYR A 129 10.25 6.47 3.96
C TYR A 129 10.99 5.25 3.43
N GLY A 130 12.33 5.29 3.48
CA GLY A 130 13.18 4.22 2.96
C GLY A 130 13.82 4.59 1.61
N PRO A 131 14.73 3.75 1.11
CA PRO A 131 15.55 4.12 -0.04
C PRO A 131 14.76 4.18 -1.37
N GLY A 132 13.60 3.53 -1.47
CA GLY A 132 12.72 3.62 -2.65
C GLY A 132 11.63 4.68 -2.56
N SER A 133 11.57 5.48 -1.48
CA SER A 133 10.48 6.44 -1.24
C SER A 133 10.70 7.81 -1.87
N ALA A 134 11.84 8.05 -2.53
CA ALA A 134 12.11 9.32 -3.19
C ALA A 134 11.12 9.56 -4.35
N VAL A 135 10.55 10.77 -4.42
CA VAL A 135 9.45 11.10 -5.35
C VAL A 135 9.88 11.98 -6.53
N ASP A 136 11.12 12.45 -6.55
CA ASP A 136 11.70 13.39 -7.53
C ASP A 136 11.70 12.85 -8.97
N LYS A 137 11.70 11.52 -9.14
CA LYS A 137 11.72 10.84 -10.44
C LYS A 137 10.41 10.14 -10.79
N ARG A 138 9.36 10.35 -9.99
CA ARG A 138 8.06 9.72 -10.22
C ARG A 138 7.46 10.19 -11.54
N VAL A 139 6.57 9.38 -12.09
CA VAL A 139 5.82 9.72 -13.31
C VAL A 139 5.11 11.07 -13.18
N ALA A 140 5.04 11.81 -14.28
CA ALA A 140 4.37 13.12 -14.36
C ALA A 140 2.90 13.01 -14.81
N TRP A 141 2.20 11.93 -14.45
CA TRP A 141 0.81 11.72 -14.85
C TRP A 141 -0.13 12.67 -14.11
N PRO A 142 -1.17 13.24 -14.74
CA PRO A 142 -2.11 14.13 -14.05
C PRO A 142 -2.85 13.46 -12.87
N GLY A 143 -3.05 12.14 -12.94
CA GLY A 143 -3.65 11.34 -11.87
C GLY A 143 -2.69 11.00 -10.71
N TYR A 144 -1.38 11.21 -10.86
CA TYR A 144 -0.39 11.00 -9.79
C TYR A 144 -0.22 12.28 -8.94
N ARG A 145 -0.07 12.13 -7.63
CA ARG A 145 0.25 13.26 -6.73
C ARG A 145 1.00 12.83 -5.48
N VAL A 146 1.86 13.71 -5.00
CA VAL A 146 2.41 13.64 -3.64
C VAL A 146 1.44 14.40 -2.72
N ILE A 147 0.86 13.71 -1.75
CA ILE A 147 -0.02 14.36 -0.78
C ILE A 147 0.86 15.11 0.22
N THR A 148 0.56 16.39 0.43
CA THR A 148 1.23 17.22 1.44
C THR A 148 0.30 17.58 2.60
N ALA A 149 -1.00 17.72 2.33
CA ALA A 149 -2.02 18.03 3.33
C ALA A 149 -2.43 16.77 4.12
N PRO A 150 -2.25 16.74 5.46
CA PRO A 150 -2.68 15.61 6.29
C PRO A 150 -4.17 15.28 6.13
N GLN A 151 -5.02 16.28 5.93
CA GLN A 151 -6.47 16.12 5.77
C GLN A 151 -6.84 15.34 4.50
N GLU A 152 -6.00 15.40 3.45
CA GLU A 152 -6.20 14.58 2.26
C GLU A 152 -5.80 13.13 2.53
N ALA A 153 -4.67 12.90 3.19
CA ALA A 153 -4.22 11.55 3.58
C ALA A 153 -5.21 10.87 4.55
N ALA A 154 -5.83 11.64 5.46
CA ALA A 154 -6.81 11.15 6.42
C ALA A 154 -7.98 10.38 5.77
N LYS A 155 -8.38 10.77 4.55
CA LYS A 155 -9.46 10.12 3.78
C LYS A 155 -9.17 8.66 3.45
N PHE A 156 -7.91 8.26 3.44
CA PHE A 156 -7.47 6.91 3.10
C PHE A 156 -7.14 6.04 4.32
N THR A 157 -7.41 6.54 5.52
CA THR A 157 -7.20 5.81 6.78
C THR A 157 -8.33 4.82 7.07
N VAL A 158 -8.12 3.94 8.06
CA VAL A 158 -9.11 2.96 8.53
C VAL A 158 -10.42 3.62 8.92
N SER A 159 -10.33 4.69 9.71
CA SER A 159 -11.48 5.40 10.25
C SER A 159 -12.37 6.02 9.16
N GLN A 160 -11.78 6.56 8.09
CA GLN A 160 -12.53 7.26 7.06
C GLN A 160 -12.82 6.42 5.81
N PHE A 161 -11.87 5.60 5.39
CA PHE A 161 -11.97 4.89 4.11
C PHE A 161 -12.91 3.67 4.17
N ILE A 162 -12.90 2.96 5.30
CA ILE A 162 -13.71 1.75 5.51
C ILE A 162 -14.61 1.83 6.75
N PHE A 163 -14.73 3.02 7.34
CA PHE A 163 -15.47 3.26 8.58
C PHE A 163 -15.12 2.25 9.68
N GLY A 164 -13.84 1.86 9.76
CA GLY A 164 -13.41 0.70 10.53
C GLY A 164 -13.68 0.79 12.03
N THR A 165 -13.83 2.01 12.57
CA THR A 165 -14.12 2.24 13.99
C THR A 165 -15.46 1.64 14.44
N SER A 166 -16.41 1.40 13.52
CA SER A 166 -17.71 0.83 13.86
C SER A 166 -17.72 -0.70 13.96
N TRP A 167 -16.74 -1.39 13.39
CA TRP A 167 -16.81 -2.85 13.24
C TRP A 167 -15.50 -3.61 13.49
N LEU A 168 -14.33 -2.97 13.38
CA LEU A 168 -13.06 -3.64 13.67
C LEU A 168 -12.83 -3.92 15.17
N PRO A 169 -13.29 -3.11 16.14
CA PRO A 169 -13.08 -3.41 17.56
C PRO A 169 -13.63 -4.77 18.00
N SER A 170 -14.70 -5.26 17.37
CA SER A 170 -15.28 -6.59 17.67
C SER A 170 -14.46 -7.76 17.13
N THR A 171 -13.44 -7.51 16.30
CA THR A 171 -12.58 -8.54 15.71
C THR A 171 -11.38 -8.92 16.60
N GLY A 172 -11.13 -8.17 17.68
CA GLY A 172 -10.02 -8.42 18.60
C GLY A 172 -8.63 -8.06 18.06
N GLY A 173 -8.52 -7.53 16.84
CA GLY A 173 -7.25 -7.09 16.26
C GLY A 173 -6.78 -5.72 16.76
N VAL A 174 -5.48 -5.46 16.65
CA VAL A 174 -4.88 -4.13 16.86
C VAL A 174 -4.80 -3.40 15.51
N PHE A 175 -5.32 -2.17 15.46
CA PHE A 175 -5.40 -1.40 14.22
C PHE A 175 -4.84 0.01 14.38
N VAL A 176 -4.23 0.52 13.31
CA VAL A 176 -3.83 1.92 13.20
C VAL A 176 -4.94 2.71 12.53
N TRP A 177 -5.72 3.45 13.31
CA TRP A 177 -6.99 4.03 12.87
C TRP A 177 -6.88 5.26 11.97
N SER A 178 -5.84 6.06 12.17
CA SER A 178 -5.70 7.41 11.60
C SER A 178 -4.24 7.75 11.27
N ILE A 179 -4.02 8.88 10.59
CA ILE A 179 -2.67 9.42 10.31
C ILE A 179 -1.95 9.92 11.58
N ASN A 180 -2.73 10.26 12.60
CA ASN A 180 -2.19 10.52 13.92
C ASN A 180 -2.05 9.15 14.58
N LEU A 181 -0.81 8.67 14.67
CA LEU A 181 -0.44 7.47 15.42
C LEU A 181 -0.60 7.78 16.92
N LEU A 182 -1.85 7.94 17.36
CA LEU A 182 -2.21 8.01 18.76
C LEU A 182 -2.40 6.57 19.22
N ARG A 183 -1.40 6.02 19.90
CA ARG A 183 -1.58 4.79 20.66
C ARG A 183 -2.53 5.13 21.82
N ALA A 184 -3.69 4.48 21.88
CA ALA A 184 -4.41 4.36 23.14
C ALA A 184 -3.70 3.26 23.92
N GLU A 185 -2.81 3.63 24.86
CA GLU A 185 -2.36 2.68 25.86
C GLU A 185 -3.54 2.42 26.81
N LYS A 186 -3.76 1.15 27.17
CA LYS A 186 -4.75 0.76 28.16
C LYS A 186 -4.19 1.15 29.54
N GLY A 187 -4.24 2.44 29.83
CA GLY A 187 -3.86 3.05 31.10
C GLY A 187 -4.77 4.23 31.31
N ASP A 188 -5.40 4.28 32.48
CA ASP A 188 -6.35 5.31 32.84
C ASP A 188 -5.80 6.71 32.54
N ASN A 189 -6.63 7.53 31.88
CA ASN A 189 -6.48 8.98 31.68
C ASN A 189 -5.57 9.52 30.54
N LYS A 190 -6.24 9.82 29.41
CA LYS A 190 -6.30 11.13 28.73
C LYS A 190 -5.11 11.79 28.02
N ASP A 191 -3.91 11.24 27.95
CA ASP A 191 -2.86 11.87 27.11
C ASP A 191 -2.52 11.02 25.88
N PHE A 192 -3.18 11.36 24.76
CA PHE A 192 -2.82 10.85 23.45
C PHE A 192 -1.54 11.55 22.96
N ARG A 193 -0.41 10.84 22.95
CA ARG A 193 0.85 11.34 22.37
C ARG A 193 1.00 10.88 20.91
N TYR A 194 1.42 11.81 20.04
CA TYR A 194 1.88 11.51 18.69
C TYR A 194 3.21 10.73 18.76
N ILE A 195 3.23 9.51 18.23
CA ILE A 195 4.46 8.72 18.05
C ILE A 195 4.91 8.85 16.60
N ALA A 196 6.09 9.39 16.36
CA ALA A 196 6.60 9.57 15.01
C ALA A 196 6.92 8.19 14.35
N PRO A 197 6.78 8.03 13.02
CA PRO A 197 7.09 6.75 12.36
C PRO A 197 8.50 6.19 12.61
N LYS A 198 9.47 7.05 12.92
CA LYS A 198 10.84 6.64 13.31
C LYS A 198 10.90 6.03 14.72
N GLU A 199 10.03 6.47 15.62
CA GLU A 199 9.97 5.94 17.00
C GLU A 199 9.39 4.52 17.03
N PHE A 200 8.55 4.13 16.05
CA PHE A 200 8.11 2.74 15.88
C PHE A 200 9.28 1.75 15.69
N GLN A 201 10.39 2.17 15.07
CA GLN A 201 11.58 1.34 14.90
C GLN A 201 12.37 1.18 16.20
N ALA A 202 12.39 2.23 17.04
CA ALA A 202 13.10 2.23 18.33
C ALA A 202 12.35 1.43 19.41
N MET A 203 11.04 1.24 19.26
CA MET A 203 10.20 0.53 20.23
C MET A 203 10.30 -1.01 20.14
N GLY A 204 11.19 -1.56 19.30
CA GLY A 204 11.59 -2.97 19.38
C GLY A 204 10.44 -3.98 19.30
N VAL A 205 9.38 -3.69 18.53
CA VAL A 205 8.28 -4.64 18.29
C VAL A 205 8.85 -5.84 17.52
N GLN A 206 9.39 -6.80 18.26
CA GLN A 206 9.74 -8.11 17.75
C GLN A 206 8.43 -8.87 17.53
N PHE A 207 8.20 -9.27 16.29
CA PHE A 207 7.19 -10.28 15.98
C PHE A 207 7.78 -11.62 16.39
N GLU A 208 7.41 -12.13 17.58
CA GLU A 208 7.64 -13.53 17.89
C GLU A 208 6.81 -14.37 16.92
N LEU A 209 7.51 -15.15 16.11
CA LEU A 209 6.92 -16.16 15.23
C LEU A 209 6.60 -17.38 16.11
N SER A 210 5.32 -17.64 16.33
CA SER A 210 4.83 -18.98 16.72
C SER A 210 4.09 -19.59 15.55
#